data_AF-A0A485AAR2-F1
#
_entry.id   AF-A0A485AAR2-F1
#
_cell.length_a   1.000
_cell.length_b   1.000
_cell.length_c   1.000
_cell.angle_alpha   90.00
_cell.angle_beta   90.00
_cell.angle_gamma   90.00
#
_symmetry.space_group_name_H-M   'P 1'
#
loop_
_entity.id
_entity.type
_entity.pdbx_description
1 polymer ?
#
loop_
_entity_poly.entity_id
_entity_poly.type
_entity_poly.pdbx_seq_one_letter_code
_entity_poly.pdbx_strand_id
1 'polypeptide(L)'
;MKSAVGTGASVSVSLCSGKYDICSHLTERKQGFFSLSALLIALIVSAAFILGAAIFYSILSYLSERRSLEFRLKKAIMNQRLYMEYQPLVCAKNERVVGVEALVRWHDPLYGHISPELFISMAEQLNLYPDISKLVMEKATRELKPLLLADAQFTLAINIGKYEINDPFFLDNLLRVLQHNAIRPQQIKIEITERSGEYYKKNRRLFLTGEEPRIAHRPR
;
A
#
# COMPACT_ATOMS: atom_id res chain seq x y z
N MET A 1 4.58 53.65 54.43
CA MET A 1 3.61 52.55 54.63
C MET A 1 3.39 51.87 53.29
N LYS A 2 3.42 50.52 53.20
CA LYS A 2 3.16 49.79 51.94
C LYS A 2 1.72 49.30 51.94
N SER A 3 0.95 49.62 50.91
CA SER A 3 -0.41 49.10 50.71
C SER A 3 -0.54 48.59 49.28
N ALA A 4 -1.09 47.39 49.13
CA ALA A 4 -1.36 46.74 47.85
C ALA A 4 -2.84 46.41 47.77
N VAL A 5 -3.51 46.86 46.71
CA VAL A 5 -4.93 46.56 46.45
C VAL A 5 -5.02 45.93 45.07
N GLY A 6 -5.51 44.69 45.02
CA GLY A 6 -5.73 43.97 43.78
C GLY A 6 -7.20 44.04 43.37
N THR A 7 -7.48 44.59 42.19
CA THR A 7 -8.77 44.39 41.50
C THR A 7 -8.51 43.52 40.27
N GLY A 8 -9.47 42.71 39.82
CA GLY A 8 -9.23 41.63 38.85
C GLY A 8 -8.41 42.00 37.59
N ALA A 9 -8.45 43.26 37.15
CA ALA A 9 -7.78 43.78 35.94
C ALA A 9 -6.52 44.65 36.20
N SER A 10 -6.24 45.07 37.43
CA SER A 10 -5.05 45.88 37.75
C SER A 10 -4.55 45.66 39.18
N VAL A 11 -3.23 45.69 39.32
CA VAL A 11 -2.54 45.68 40.60
C VAL A 11 -2.03 47.08 40.85
N SER A 12 -2.50 47.73 41.91
CA SER A 12 -1.97 49.03 42.35
C SER A 12 -1.15 48.87 43.61
N VAL A 13 0.09 49.38 43.55
CA VAL A 13 1.03 49.41 44.67
C VAL A 13 1.37 50.86 44.96
N SER A 14 1.18 51.26 46.21
CA SER A 14 1.54 52.62 46.65
C SER A 14 2.71 52.55 47.62
N LEU A 15 3.79 53.27 47.29
CA LEU A 15 5.00 53.37 48.09
C LEU A 15 5.18 54.83 48.51
N CYS A 16 5.01 55.09 49.80
CA CYS A 16 5.21 56.42 50.38
C CYS A 16 6.48 56.45 51.24
N SER A 17 7.28 57.51 51.05
CA SER A 17 8.43 57.81 51.90
C SER A 17 7.95 58.19 53.31
N GLY A 18 8.65 57.74 54.35
CA GLY A 18 8.35 58.16 55.73
C GLY A 18 9.01 59.46 56.15
N LYS A 19 9.91 60.01 55.31
CA LYS A 19 10.74 61.19 55.61
C LYS A 19 10.44 62.40 54.72
N TYR A 20 9.83 62.18 53.56
CA TYR A 20 9.54 63.20 52.57
C TYR A 20 8.08 63.04 52.12
N ASP A 21 7.42 64.14 51.77
CA ASP A 21 6.03 64.15 51.29
C ASP A 21 5.92 63.70 49.82
N ILE A 22 6.46 62.51 49.54
CA ILE A 22 6.47 61.90 48.20
C ILE A 22 5.90 60.49 48.30
N CYS A 23 4.92 60.22 47.44
CA CYS A 23 4.34 58.90 47.22
C CYS A 23 4.40 58.55 45.74
N SER A 24 4.86 57.34 45.41
CA SER A 24 4.77 56.78 44.06
C SER A 24 3.64 55.77 44.00
N HIS A 25 2.71 55.96 43.06
CA HIS A 25 1.65 55.01 42.75
C HIS A 25 2.02 54.26 41.47
N LEU A 26 2.18 52.95 41.58
CA LEU A 26 2.39 52.06 40.45
C LEU A 26 1.08 51.31 40.21
N THR A 27 0.45 51.55 39.07
CA THR A 27 -0.72 50.79 38.63
C THR A 27 -0.33 49.98 37.41
N GLU A 28 -0.24 48.66 37.58
CA GLU A 28 0.07 47.76 36.49
C GLU A 28 -1.23 47.11 36.00
N ARG A 29 -1.57 47.35 34.73
CA ARG A 29 -2.73 46.72 34.08
C ARG A 29 -2.29 45.35 33.60
N LYS A 30 -3.05 44.29 33.90
CA LYS A 30 -2.80 42.98 33.28
C LYS A 30 -3.05 43.12 31.78
N GLN A 31 -2.00 43.06 30.96
CA GLN A 31 -2.09 43.14 29.50
C GLN A 31 -1.98 41.74 28.87
N GLY A 32 -2.60 41.54 27.71
CA GLY A 32 -2.52 40.28 26.95
C GLY A 32 -3.44 39.17 27.48
N PHE A 33 -3.01 37.91 27.34
CA PHE A 33 -3.82 36.72 27.65
C PHE A 33 -4.33 36.68 29.10
N PHE A 34 -3.63 37.33 30.03
CA PHE A 34 -3.99 37.40 31.46
C PHE A 34 -5.06 38.46 31.80
N SER A 35 -5.54 39.23 30.80
CA SER A 35 -6.70 40.12 30.96
C SER A 35 -8.03 39.43 30.60
N LEU A 36 -7.98 38.22 30.05
CA LEU A 36 -9.16 37.44 29.67
C LEU A 36 -9.81 36.80 30.89
N SER A 37 -11.12 36.53 30.82
CA SER A 37 -11.80 35.80 31.88
C SER A 37 -11.27 34.37 31.97
N ALA A 38 -11.22 33.81 33.19
CA ALA A 38 -10.74 32.45 33.40
C ALA A 38 -11.49 31.41 32.55
N LEU A 39 -12.80 31.64 32.32
CA LEU A 39 -13.62 30.80 31.46
C LEU A 39 -13.17 30.84 29.99
N LEU A 40 -12.86 32.02 29.47
CA LEU A 40 -12.41 32.17 28.08
C LEU A 40 -11.03 31.54 27.87
N ILE A 41 -10.13 31.67 28.85
CA ILE A 41 -8.84 30.96 28.86
C ILE A 41 -9.06 29.45 28.84
N ALA A 42 -9.93 28.93 29.70
CA ALA A 42 -10.23 27.49 29.77
C ALA A 42 -10.82 26.95 28.45
N LEU A 43 -11.69 27.72 27.79
CA LEU A 43 -12.26 27.37 26.48
C LEU A 43 -11.20 27.37 25.37
N ILE A 44 -10.29 28.33 25.35
CA ILE A 44 -9.20 28.35 24.36
C ILE A 44 -8.28 27.14 24.56
N VAL A 45 -7.91 26.84 25.80
CA VAL A 45 -7.03 25.71 26.12
C VAL A 45 -7.70 24.38 25.77
N SER A 46 -8.99 24.21 26.10
CA SER A 46 -9.71 22.98 25.77
C SER A 46 -9.89 22.83 24.26
N ALA A 47 -10.24 23.90 23.53
CA ALA A 47 -10.34 23.86 22.08
C ALA A 47 -8.99 23.54 21.42
N ALA A 48 -7.89 24.15 21.88
CA ALA A 48 -6.54 23.87 21.40
C ALA A 48 -6.13 22.41 21.67
N PHE A 49 -6.47 21.88 22.85
CA PHE A 49 -6.22 20.48 23.19
C PHE A 49 -7.02 19.52 22.30
N ILE A 50 -8.32 19.79 22.10
CA ILE A 50 -9.18 18.96 21.23
C ILE A 50 -8.65 18.97 19.80
N LEU A 51 -8.32 20.15 19.26
CA LEU A 51 -7.78 20.27 17.91
C LEU A 51 -6.42 19.56 17.78
N GLY A 52 -5.55 19.74 18.77
CA GLY A 52 -4.25 19.07 18.82
C GLY A 52 -4.37 17.55 18.87
N ALA A 53 -5.27 17.03 19.72
CA ALA A 53 -5.55 15.61 19.83
C ALA A 53 -6.15 15.03 18.54
N ALA A 54 -7.05 15.77 17.87
CA ALA A 54 -7.63 15.37 16.60
C ALA A 54 -6.56 15.28 15.50
N ILE A 55 -5.72 16.31 15.36
CA ILE A 55 -4.60 16.31 14.40
C ILE A 55 -3.63 15.16 14.70
N PHE A 56 -3.28 14.95 15.98
CA PHE A 56 -2.40 13.85 16.39
C PHE A 56 -3.00 12.49 16.04
N TYR A 57 -4.28 12.27 16.35
CA TYR A 57 -4.98 11.03 16.01
C TYR A 57 -5.03 10.80 14.49
N SER A 58 -5.33 11.83 13.70
CA SER A 58 -5.32 11.75 12.23
C SER A 58 -3.94 11.43 11.66
N ILE A 59 -2.87 11.97 12.25
CA ILE A 59 -1.50 11.64 11.85
C ILE A 59 -1.18 10.17 12.19
N LEU A 60 -1.53 9.71 13.39
CA LEU A 60 -1.30 8.33 13.79
C LEU A 60 -2.07 7.32 12.92
N SER A 61 -3.34 7.59 12.62
CA SER A 61 -4.15 6.72 11.77
C SER A 61 -3.59 6.66 10.35
N TYR A 62 -3.19 7.79 9.78
CA TYR A 62 -2.57 7.85 8.45
C TYR A 62 -1.24 7.10 8.38
N LEU A 63 -0.39 7.23 9.41
CA LEU A 63 0.87 6.51 9.49
C LEU A 63 0.65 4.99 9.65
N SER A 64 -0.38 4.59 10.39
CA SER A 64 -0.76 3.19 10.54
C SER A 64 -1.23 2.58 9.20
N GLU A 65 -2.10 3.29 8.47
CA GLU A 65 -2.59 2.85 7.17
C GLU A 65 -1.45 2.71 6.15
N ARG A 66 -0.49 3.65 6.12
CA ARG A 66 0.70 3.56 5.26
C ARG A 66 1.69 2.46 5.65
N ARG A 67 1.58 1.91 6.85
CA ARG A 67 2.34 0.74 7.31
C ARG A 67 1.62 -0.56 7.01
N SER A 68 0.34 -0.52 6.62
CA SER A 68 -0.38 -1.73 6.27
C SER A 68 0.33 -2.46 5.13
N LEU A 69 0.34 -3.78 5.21
CA LEU A 69 0.96 -4.62 4.19
C LEU A 69 0.26 -4.41 2.83
N GLU A 70 -1.04 -4.13 2.83
CA GLU A 70 -1.84 -3.78 1.65
C GLU A 70 -1.35 -2.51 0.95
N PHE A 71 -1.16 -1.42 1.69
CA PHE A 71 -0.64 -0.17 1.15
C PHE A 71 0.77 -0.38 0.58
N ARG A 72 1.61 -1.14 1.32
CA ARG A 72 2.97 -1.47 0.90
C ARG A 72 2.99 -2.33 -0.36
N LEU A 73 2.09 -3.32 -0.48
CA LEU A 73 1.94 -4.17 -1.67
C LEU A 73 1.56 -3.32 -2.88
N LYS A 74 0.53 -2.47 -2.75
CA LYS A 74 0.12 -1.54 -3.82
C LYS A 74 1.30 -0.67 -4.27
N LYS A 75 2.05 -0.12 -3.32
CA LYS A 75 3.24 0.68 -3.62
C LYS A 75 4.35 -0.16 -4.27
N ALA A 76 4.55 -1.41 -3.85
CA ALA A 76 5.55 -2.29 -4.43
C ALA A 76 5.24 -2.61 -5.90
N ILE A 77 3.97 -2.90 -6.22
CA ILE A 77 3.50 -3.15 -7.58
C ILE A 77 3.66 -1.91 -8.46
N MET A 78 3.17 -0.75 -8.01
CA MET A 78 3.28 0.52 -8.74
C MET A 78 4.75 0.91 -9.03
N ASN A 79 5.67 0.59 -8.12
CA ASN A 79 7.09 0.87 -8.29
C ASN A 79 7.88 -0.32 -8.86
N GLN A 80 7.21 -1.36 -9.38
CA GLN A 80 7.82 -2.57 -9.96
C GLN A 80 8.88 -3.24 -9.06
N ARG A 81 8.64 -3.29 -7.75
CA ARG A 81 9.56 -3.86 -6.73
C ARG A 81 9.39 -5.35 -6.48
N LEU A 82 8.47 -5.99 -7.20
CA LEU A 82 8.36 -7.44 -7.22
C LEU A 82 9.49 -7.99 -8.10
N TYR A 83 10.06 -9.13 -7.70
CA TYR A 83 11.16 -9.76 -8.41
C TYR A 83 10.82 -11.22 -8.72
N MET A 84 11.51 -11.78 -9.71
CA MET A 84 11.33 -13.16 -10.14
C MET A 84 12.43 -14.01 -9.53
N GLU A 85 12.05 -15.17 -9.01
CA GLU A 85 12.93 -16.31 -8.86
C GLU A 85 12.61 -17.33 -9.97
N TYR A 86 13.62 -18.09 -10.38
CA TYR A 86 13.50 -19.05 -11.48
C TYR A 86 13.85 -20.44 -10.98
N GLN A 87 12.86 -21.33 -10.97
CA GLN A 87 13.06 -22.72 -10.57
C GLN A 87 13.42 -23.57 -11.80
N PRO A 88 14.58 -24.26 -11.84
CA PRO A 88 14.96 -25.08 -12.98
C PRO A 88 14.00 -26.26 -13.22
N LEU A 89 13.61 -26.44 -14.48
CA LEU A 89 12.91 -27.63 -14.96
C LEU A 89 13.91 -28.59 -15.57
N VAL A 90 14.04 -29.80 -15.01
CA VAL A 90 15.06 -30.77 -15.40
C VAL A 90 14.44 -31.95 -16.16
N CYS A 91 15.03 -32.33 -17.28
CA CYS A 91 14.63 -33.52 -18.04
C CYS A 91 15.08 -34.79 -17.30
N ALA A 92 14.13 -35.62 -16.88
CA ALA A 92 14.41 -36.85 -16.12
C ALA A 92 15.28 -37.88 -16.88
N LYS A 93 15.33 -37.82 -18.22
CA LYS A 93 16.11 -38.79 -19.02
C LYS A 93 17.60 -38.50 -19.05
N ASN A 94 17.99 -37.23 -18.99
CA ASN A 94 19.38 -36.79 -19.22
C ASN A 94 19.86 -35.73 -18.23
N GLU A 95 19.05 -35.41 -17.21
CA GLU A 95 19.33 -34.46 -16.12
C GLU A 95 19.68 -33.03 -16.59
N ARG A 96 19.36 -32.69 -17.84
CA ARG A 96 19.59 -31.34 -18.37
C ARG A 96 18.45 -30.41 -17.98
N VAL A 97 18.80 -29.17 -17.64
CA VAL A 97 17.82 -28.10 -17.51
C VAL A 97 17.24 -27.80 -18.89
N VAL A 98 15.92 -27.92 -19.02
CA VAL A 98 15.15 -27.70 -20.25
C VAL A 98 14.24 -26.47 -20.17
N GLY A 99 14.27 -25.78 -19.05
CA GLY A 99 13.47 -24.59 -18.84
C GLY A 99 13.50 -24.12 -17.40
N VAL A 100 12.69 -23.12 -17.11
CA VAL A 100 12.45 -22.66 -15.75
C VAL A 100 10.98 -22.32 -15.54
N GLU A 101 10.55 -22.38 -14.29
CA GLU A 101 9.31 -21.78 -13.82
C GLU A 101 9.60 -20.39 -13.24
N ALA A 102 8.87 -19.38 -13.70
CA ALA A 102 8.92 -18.03 -13.15
C ALA A 102 8.04 -17.92 -11.91
N LEU A 103 8.67 -17.60 -10.79
CA LEU A 103 8.02 -17.50 -9.49
C LEU A 103 8.15 -16.07 -8.97
N VAL A 104 7.01 -15.38 -8.85
CA VAL A 104 6.99 -14.03 -8.31
C VAL A 104 7.31 -14.02 -6.81
N ARG A 105 8.09 -13.04 -6.40
CA ARG A 105 8.50 -12.80 -5.03
C ARG A 105 8.35 -11.34 -4.67
N TRP A 106 8.17 -11.12 -3.37
CA TRP A 106 8.10 -9.80 -2.81
C TRP A 106 8.93 -9.72 -1.53
N HIS A 107 9.84 -8.74 -1.51
CA HIS A 107 10.57 -8.35 -0.32
C HIS A 107 10.10 -6.97 0.12
N ASP A 108 9.60 -6.90 1.35
CA ASP A 108 9.22 -5.68 2.01
C ASP A 108 10.35 -5.19 2.93
N PRO A 109 10.77 -3.92 2.86
CA PRO A 109 11.82 -3.40 3.75
C PRO A 109 11.56 -3.52 5.25
N LEU A 110 10.29 -3.60 5.68
CA LEU A 110 9.92 -3.72 7.09
C LEU A 110 9.68 -5.18 7.50
N TYR A 111 9.06 -5.97 6.63
CA TYR A 111 8.60 -7.32 6.93
C TYR A 111 9.47 -8.44 6.31
N GLY A 112 10.49 -8.09 5.53
CA GLY A 112 11.36 -9.04 4.86
C GLY A 112 10.67 -9.76 3.70
N HIS A 113 10.99 -11.04 3.51
CA HIS A 113 10.37 -11.87 2.46
C HIS A 113 8.91 -12.18 2.82
N ILE A 114 8.00 -11.78 1.94
CA ILE A 114 6.57 -12.05 2.10
C ILE A 114 6.20 -13.29 1.29
N SER A 115 5.47 -14.21 1.93
CA SER A 115 4.97 -15.43 1.27
C SER A 115 4.14 -15.10 0.03
N PRO A 116 4.39 -15.75 -1.13
CA PRO A 116 3.55 -15.64 -2.32
C PRO A 116 2.07 -15.88 -2.04
N GLU A 117 1.73 -16.90 -1.24
CA GLU A 117 0.35 -17.21 -0.92
C GLU A 117 -0.38 -16.03 -0.26
N LEU A 118 0.32 -15.32 0.64
CA LEU A 118 -0.22 -14.17 1.35
C LEU A 118 -0.43 -12.98 0.43
N PHE A 119 0.60 -12.54 -0.30
CA PHE A 119 0.49 -11.33 -1.11
C PHE A 119 -0.32 -11.52 -2.39
N ILE A 120 -0.36 -12.73 -2.95
CA ILE A 120 -1.24 -13.03 -4.08
C ILE A 120 -2.71 -12.99 -3.64
N SER A 121 -3.05 -13.64 -2.51
CA SER A 121 -4.42 -13.57 -1.98
C SER A 121 -4.83 -12.14 -1.65
N MET A 122 -3.91 -11.34 -1.11
CA MET A 122 -4.13 -9.91 -0.85
C MET A 122 -4.31 -9.13 -2.16
N ALA A 123 -3.49 -9.38 -3.19
CA ALA A 123 -3.63 -8.73 -4.49
C ALA A 123 -4.97 -9.07 -5.16
N GLU A 124 -5.47 -10.30 -5.01
CA GLU A 124 -6.80 -10.69 -5.48
C GLU A 124 -7.90 -9.88 -4.78
N GLN A 125 -7.85 -9.77 -3.44
CA GLN A 125 -8.82 -9.01 -2.65
C GLN A 125 -8.81 -7.51 -2.96
N LEU A 126 -7.63 -6.96 -3.26
CA LEU A 126 -7.43 -5.54 -3.59
C LEU A 126 -7.62 -5.24 -5.09
N ASN A 127 -7.95 -6.24 -5.92
CA ASN A 127 -8.01 -6.12 -7.38
C ASN A 127 -6.69 -5.64 -8.03
N LEU A 128 -5.54 -5.95 -7.42
CA LEU A 128 -4.19 -5.62 -7.90
C LEU A 128 -3.51 -6.78 -8.64
N TYR A 129 -4.11 -7.98 -8.60
CA TYR A 129 -3.58 -9.15 -9.29
C TYR A 129 -3.36 -8.94 -10.82
N PRO A 130 -4.22 -8.21 -11.55
CA PRO A 130 -3.96 -7.89 -12.96
C PRO A 130 -2.61 -7.20 -13.21
N ASP A 131 -2.25 -6.27 -12.33
CA ASP A 131 -0.97 -5.54 -12.42
C ASP A 131 0.22 -6.47 -12.14
N ILE A 132 0.06 -7.40 -11.19
CA ILE A 132 1.07 -8.44 -10.93
C ILE A 132 1.24 -9.34 -12.14
N SER A 133 0.14 -9.83 -12.72
CA SER A 133 0.15 -10.71 -13.88
C SER A 133 0.88 -10.08 -15.07
N LYS A 134 0.54 -8.83 -15.39
CA LYS A 134 1.23 -8.07 -16.42
C LYS A 134 2.72 -7.92 -16.11
N LEU A 135 3.07 -7.55 -14.88
CA LEU A 135 4.46 -7.41 -14.44
C LEU A 135 5.22 -8.73 -14.60
N VAL A 136 4.63 -9.85 -14.19
CA VAL A 136 5.23 -11.19 -14.31
C VAL A 136 5.51 -11.52 -15.77
N MET A 137 4.50 -11.39 -16.66
CA MET A 137 4.66 -11.66 -18.08
C MET A 137 5.77 -10.81 -18.71
N GLU A 138 5.74 -9.50 -18.50
CA GLU A 138 6.71 -8.57 -19.10
C GLU A 138 8.12 -8.75 -18.53
N LYS A 139 8.25 -8.95 -17.21
CA LYS A 139 9.54 -9.07 -16.55
C LYS A 139 10.18 -10.43 -16.83
N ALA A 140 9.42 -11.52 -16.71
CA ALA A 140 9.95 -12.86 -16.91
C ALA A 140 10.41 -13.07 -18.35
N THR A 141 9.60 -12.66 -19.34
CA THR A 141 9.98 -12.78 -20.76
C THR A 141 11.21 -11.94 -21.09
N ARG A 142 11.31 -10.72 -20.56
CA ARG A 142 12.47 -9.84 -20.76
C ARG A 142 13.74 -10.40 -20.14
N GLU A 143 13.68 -10.86 -18.90
CA GLU A 143 14.85 -11.39 -18.17
C GLU A 143 15.36 -12.71 -18.78
N LEU A 144 14.45 -13.55 -19.26
CA LEU A 144 14.79 -14.86 -19.85
C LEU A 144 15.01 -14.82 -21.36
N LYS A 145 14.80 -13.67 -22.01
CA LYS A 145 15.00 -13.49 -23.45
C LYS A 145 16.35 -14.04 -23.95
N PRO A 146 17.51 -13.78 -23.31
CA PRO A 146 18.78 -14.31 -23.81
C PRO A 146 18.81 -15.85 -23.87
N LEU A 147 18.26 -16.53 -22.86
CA LEU A 147 18.21 -17.99 -22.80
C LEU A 147 17.20 -18.55 -23.82
N LEU A 148 16.04 -17.92 -23.94
CA LEU A 148 14.99 -18.31 -24.88
C LEU A 148 15.42 -18.13 -26.34
N LEU A 149 16.23 -17.12 -26.65
CA LEU A 149 16.77 -16.92 -27.99
C LEU A 149 17.96 -17.84 -28.29
N ALA A 150 18.76 -18.19 -27.28
CA ALA A 150 19.91 -19.07 -27.44
C ALA A 150 19.52 -20.54 -27.66
N ASP A 151 18.44 -20.99 -27.01
CA ASP A 151 17.95 -22.36 -27.14
C ASP A 151 16.45 -22.40 -27.45
N ALA A 152 16.16 -22.87 -28.67
CA ALA A 152 14.82 -23.03 -29.17
C ALA A 152 13.97 -24.07 -28.41
N GLN A 153 14.59 -24.96 -27.63
CA GLN A 153 13.91 -25.96 -26.84
C GLN A 153 13.77 -25.54 -25.37
N PHE A 154 14.43 -24.46 -24.95
CA PHE A 154 14.32 -23.93 -23.60
C PHE A 154 12.95 -23.30 -23.38
N THR A 155 12.33 -23.65 -22.25
CA THR A 155 10.95 -23.25 -21.94
C THR A 155 10.87 -22.36 -20.69
N LEU A 156 9.91 -21.44 -20.70
CA LEU A 156 9.56 -20.57 -19.58
C LEU A 156 8.13 -20.91 -19.16
N ALA A 157 7.96 -21.45 -17.96
CA ALA A 157 6.65 -21.66 -17.35
C ALA A 157 6.20 -20.41 -16.58
N ILE A 158 4.95 -20.00 -16.79
CA ILE A 158 4.31 -18.87 -16.13
C ILE A 158 3.03 -19.37 -15.47
N ASN A 159 2.91 -19.08 -14.17
CA ASN A 159 1.72 -19.37 -13.39
C ASN A 159 0.57 -18.45 -13.77
N ILE A 160 -0.62 -19.04 -13.97
CA ILE A 160 -1.87 -18.30 -14.17
C ILE A 160 -2.93 -18.74 -13.16
N GLY A 161 -3.87 -17.83 -12.90
CA GLY A 161 -4.93 -18.01 -11.94
C GLY A 161 -6.32 -17.74 -12.52
N LYS A 162 -7.29 -17.59 -11.63
CA LYS A 162 -8.69 -17.31 -11.97
C LYS A 162 -8.85 -16.03 -12.82
N TYR A 163 -8.03 -15.01 -12.58
CA TYR A 163 -8.14 -13.75 -13.33
C TYR A 163 -7.81 -13.96 -14.81
N GLU A 164 -6.65 -14.57 -15.14
CA GLU A 164 -6.26 -14.82 -16.53
C GLU A 164 -7.25 -15.74 -17.25
N ILE A 165 -7.75 -16.76 -16.55
CA ILE A 165 -8.71 -17.71 -17.13
C ILE A 165 -10.01 -17.01 -17.55
N ASN A 166 -10.41 -15.95 -16.84
CA ASN A 166 -11.62 -15.20 -17.13
C ASN A 166 -11.38 -13.97 -18.03
N ASP A 167 -10.13 -13.60 -18.28
CA ASP A 167 -9.78 -12.48 -19.14
C ASP A 167 -9.68 -12.97 -20.60
N PRO A 168 -10.65 -12.62 -21.47
CA PRO A 168 -10.62 -13.04 -22.87
C PRO A 168 -9.43 -12.46 -23.64
N PHE A 169 -8.79 -11.41 -23.13
CA PHE A 169 -7.65 -10.75 -23.78
C PHE A 169 -6.29 -11.23 -23.25
N PHE A 170 -6.26 -12.12 -22.26
CA PHE A 170 -5.00 -12.56 -21.64
C PHE A 170 -4.04 -13.16 -22.67
N LEU A 171 -4.51 -14.10 -23.48
CA LEU A 171 -3.68 -14.77 -24.49
C LEU A 171 -3.17 -13.78 -25.55
N ASP A 172 -4.02 -12.87 -26.03
CA ASP A 172 -3.62 -11.84 -27.00
C ASP A 172 -2.55 -10.90 -26.43
N ASN A 173 -2.69 -10.52 -25.16
CA ASN A 173 -1.71 -9.70 -24.46
C ASN A 173 -0.38 -10.44 -24.30
N LEU A 174 -0.42 -11.72 -23.90
CA LEU A 174 0.77 -12.56 -23.80
C LEU A 174 1.47 -12.68 -25.16
N LEU A 175 0.75 -13.02 -26.23
CA LEU A 175 1.30 -13.14 -27.58
C LEU A 175 1.95 -11.83 -28.05
N ARG A 176 1.36 -10.68 -27.73
CA ARG A 176 1.95 -9.37 -28.04
C ARG A 176 3.29 -9.15 -27.33
N VAL A 177 3.37 -9.51 -26.04
CA VAL A 177 4.63 -9.44 -25.26
C VAL A 177 5.70 -10.35 -25.87
N LEU A 178 5.34 -11.57 -26.26
CA LEU A 178 6.26 -12.52 -26.88
C LEU A 178 6.76 -12.03 -28.24
N GLN A 179 5.84 -11.52 -29.08
CA GLN A 179 6.19 -10.95 -30.38
C GLN A 179 7.15 -9.76 -30.23
N HIS A 180 6.89 -8.84 -29.29
CA HIS A 180 7.78 -7.71 -29.01
C HIS A 180 9.19 -8.16 -28.59
N ASN A 181 9.29 -9.31 -27.92
CA ASN A 181 10.56 -9.87 -27.46
C ASN A 181 11.19 -10.88 -28.44
N ALA A 182 10.57 -11.13 -29.59
CA ALA A 182 10.97 -12.17 -30.56
C ALA A 182 11.04 -13.59 -29.95
N ILE A 183 10.22 -13.86 -28.94
CA ILE A 183 10.12 -15.18 -28.28
C ILE A 183 9.05 -15.99 -29.00
N ARG A 184 9.33 -17.27 -29.29
CA ARG A 184 8.35 -18.15 -29.93
C ARG A 184 7.31 -18.61 -28.91
N PRO A 185 5.99 -18.56 -29.21
CA PRO A 185 4.95 -18.98 -28.28
C PRO A 185 5.11 -20.40 -27.74
N GLN A 186 5.68 -21.33 -28.53
CA GLN A 186 5.92 -22.72 -28.13
C GLN A 186 6.92 -22.86 -26.96
N GLN A 187 7.68 -21.81 -26.66
CA GLN A 187 8.60 -21.79 -25.52
C GLN A 187 7.91 -21.40 -24.21
N ILE A 188 6.68 -20.91 -24.25
CA ILE A 188 5.95 -20.52 -23.05
C ILE A 188 5.02 -21.66 -22.62
N LYS A 189 5.16 -22.08 -21.37
CA LYS A 189 4.26 -23.03 -20.71
C LYS A 189 3.37 -22.26 -19.76
N ILE A 190 2.07 -22.54 -19.80
CA ILE A 190 1.10 -21.96 -18.88
C ILE A 190 0.81 -23.00 -17.81
N GLU A 191 1.00 -22.63 -16.55
CA GLU A 191 0.72 -23.49 -15.41
C GLU A 191 -0.52 -22.99 -14.68
N ILE A 192 -1.50 -23.88 -14.51
CA ILE A 192 -2.75 -23.56 -13.83
C ILE A 192 -2.66 -24.15 -12.43
N THR A 193 -2.70 -23.27 -11.43
CA THR A 193 -2.72 -23.69 -10.02
C THR A 193 -4.00 -24.46 -9.68
N GLU A 194 -3.92 -25.45 -8.78
CA GLU A 194 -5.08 -26.25 -8.37
C GLU A 194 -6.24 -25.41 -7.78
N ARG A 195 -5.92 -24.33 -7.04
CA ARG A 195 -6.89 -23.33 -6.54
C ARG A 195 -7.72 -22.70 -7.67
N SER A 196 -7.13 -22.56 -8.86
CA SER A 196 -7.81 -22.10 -10.08
C SER A 196 -8.42 -23.24 -10.89
N GLY A 197 -7.85 -24.45 -10.79
CA GLY A 197 -8.38 -25.67 -11.36
C GLY A 197 -9.72 -26.11 -10.78
N GLU A 198 -9.96 -25.91 -9.48
CA GLU A 198 -11.27 -26.14 -8.85
C GLU A 198 -12.34 -25.18 -9.41
N TYR A 199 -11.96 -23.91 -9.60
CA TYR A 199 -12.82 -22.92 -10.24
C TYR A 199 -13.16 -23.32 -11.69
N TYR A 200 -12.18 -23.82 -12.44
CA TYR A 200 -12.40 -24.33 -13.80
C TYR A 200 -13.34 -25.55 -13.81
N LYS A 201 -13.11 -26.55 -12.94
CA LYS A 201 -13.99 -27.73 -12.82
C LYS A 201 -15.44 -27.33 -12.55
N LYS A 202 -15.66 -26.35 -11.67
CA LYS A 202 -16.99 -25.86 -11.28
C LYS A 202 -17.70 -25.10 -12.42
N ASN A 203 -16.95 -24.39 -13.26
CA ASN A 203 -17.51 -23.54 -14.32
C ASN A 203 -17.29 -24.10 -15.74
N ARG A 204 -16.84 -25.35 -15.86
CA ARG A 204 -16.52 -26.01 -17.14
C ARG A 204 -17.66 -25.95 -18.16
N ARG A 205 -18.92 -25.98 -17.71
CA ARG A 205 -20.09 -25.83 -18.59
C ARG A 205 -20.13 -24.45 -19.26
N LEU A 206 -19.81 -23.39 -18.53
CA LEU A 206 -19.80 -22.01 -19.01
C LEU A 206 -18.71 -21.79 -20.09
N PHE A 207 -17.53 -22.40 -19.87
CA PHE A 207 -16.39 -22.27 -20.78
C PHE A 207 -16.51 -23.11 -22.06
N LEU A 208 -17.26 -24.22 -22.05
CA LEU A 208 -17.42 -25.10 -23.22
C LEU A 208 -18.63 -24.72 -24.10
N THR A 209 -19.58 -23.94 -23.61
CA THR A 209 -20.79 -23.56 -24.38
C THR A 209 -20.78 -22.12 -24.88
N GLY A 210 -19.83 -21.27 -24.44
CA GLY A 210 -19.77 -19.86 -24.86
C GLY A 210 -20.94 -19.01 -24.37
N GLU A 211 -21.71 -19.48 -23.38
CA GLU A 211 -22.80 -18.70 -22.79
C GLU A 211 -22.26 -17.77 -21.70
N GLU A 212 -22.50 -16.45 -21.86
CA GLU A 212 -22.16 -15.44 -20.87
C GLU A 212 -22.80 -15.75 -19.50
N PRO A 213 -22.07 -15.57 -18.38
CA PRO A 213 -22.67 -15.71 -17.06
C PRO A 213 -23.73 -14.62 -16.88
N ARG A 214 -24.98 -15.02 -16.63
CA ARG A 214 -25.99 -14.11 -16.09
C ARG A 214 -25.48 -13.56 -14.76
N ILE A 215 -24.97 -12.32 -14.80
CA ILE A 215 -24.60 -11.57 -13.62
C ILE A 215 -25.87 -11.39 -12.80
N ALA A 216 -25.96 -12.11 -11.67
CA ALA A 216 -27.00 -11.86 -10.69
C ALA A 216 -26.77 -10.45 -10.13
N HIS A 217 -27.55 -9.48 -10.60
CA HIS A 217 -27.66 -8.19 -9.95
C HIS A 217 -28.07 -8.42 -8.50
N ARG A 218 -27.20 -8.08 -7.55
CA ARG A 218 -27.62 -7.91 -6.15
C ARG A 218 -28.66 -6.79 -6.11
N PRO A 219 -29.84 -6.99 -5.50
CA PRO A 219 -30.74 -5.88 -5.23
C PRO A 219 -30.07 -4.90 -4.25
N ARG A 220 -30.32 -3.61 -4.48
CA ARG A 220 -29.93 -2.50 -3.59
C ARG A 220 -30.63 -2.61 -2.25
#